data_AF-A0A0N4UAN7-F1
#
_entry.id   AF-A0A0N4UAN7-F1
#
_cell.length_a   1.000
_cell.length_b   1.000
_cell.length_c   1.000
_cell.angle_alpha   90.00
_cell.angle_beta   90.00
_cell.angle_gamma   90.00
#
_symmetry.space_group_name_H-M   'P 1'
#
loop_
_entity.id
_entity.type
_entity.pdbx_description
1 polymer ?
#
loop_
_entity_poly.entity_id
_entity_poly.type
_entity_poly.pdbx_seq_one_letter_code
_entity_poly.pdbx_strand_id
1 'polypeptide(L)'
;MIQEFQTIKCYECYETALTKGSACSRTRYCEGKWCVKGPDSGGLYRGCMHLLPFNTQTARCYNVTGEDGRINENCYCNSDDFCNSSMRLSLFTSIIIIGYFLLFCCTL
;
A
#
# COMPACT_ATOMS: atom_id res chain seq x y z
N MET A 1 -15.42 -28.15 2.69
CA MET A 1 -14.20 -27.40 2.34
C MET A 1 -13.98 -26.35 3.40
N ILE A 2 -12.93 -26.46 4.20
CA ILE A 2 -12.48 -25.39 5.10
C ILE A 2 -11.66 -24.45 4.22
N GLN A 3 -12.18 -23.28 3.91
CA GLN A 3 -11.41 -22.26 3.20
C GLN A 3 -10.41 -21.69 4.20
N GLU A 4 -9.12 -22.04 4.08
CA GLU A 4 -8.07 -21.45 4.89
C GLU A 4 -8.09 -19.93 4.68
N PHE A 5 -8.37 -19.19 5.75
CA PHE A 5 -8.28 -17.74 5.74
C PHE A 5 -6.79 -17.37 5.67
N GLN A 6 -6.32 -17.02 4.48
CA GLN A 6 -5.01 -16.38 4.35
C GLN A 6 -5.03 -15.10 5.17
N THR A 7 -4.18 -15.07 6.19
CA THR A 7 -3.98 -13.89 7.02
C THR A 7 -2.84 -13.10 6.41
N ILE A 8 -3.11 -11.86 6.04
CA ILE A 8 -2.12 -10.91 5.51
C ILE A 8 -1.91 -9.80 6.53
N LYS A 9 -0.66 -9.34 6.69
CA LYS A 9 -0.34 -8.22 7.56
C LYS A 9 -0.39 -6.92 6.77
N CYS A 10 -1.13 -5.92 7.24
CA CYS A 10 -1.29 -4.65 6.54
C CYS A 10 -0.93 -3.48 7.45
N TYR A 11 -0.59 -2.34 6.86
CA TYR A 11 -0.56 -1.07 7.60
C TYR A 11 -1.99 -0.64 7.95
N GLU A 12 -2.19 -0.14 9.17
CA GLU A 12 -3.49 0.34 9.67
C GLU A 12 -3.33 1.72 10.31
N CYS A 13 -3.68 2.77 9.57
CA CYS A 13 -3.52 4.13 10.03
C CYS A 13 -4.34 5.10 9.18
N TYR A 14 -4.51 6.31 9.72
CA TYR A 14 -5.08 7.44 9.04
C TYR A 14 -4.09 8.61 9.07
N GLU A 15 -3.71 9.11 7.90
CA GLU A 15 -2.82 10.27 7.74
C GLU A 15 -3.61 11.46 7.19
N THR A 16 -3.81 12.51 7.99
CA THR A 16 -4.36 13.78 7.50
C THR A 16 -3.34 14.55 6.65
N ALA A 17 -3.76 15.64 5.99
CA ALA A 17 -2.82 16.56 5.35
C ALA A 17 -1.74 17.12 6.31
N LEU A 18 -2.08 17.30 7.60
CA LEU A 18 -1.16 17.78 8.64
C LEU A 18 -0.17 16.71 9.11
N THR A 19 -0.56 15.44 9.01
CA THR A 19 0.26 14.29 9.41
C THR A 19 0.78 13.52 8.18
N LYS A 20 0.67 14.10 6.99
CA LYS A 20 1.06 13.45 5.74
C LYS A 20 2.57 13.24 5.77
N GLY A 21 3.01 11.98 5.74
CA GLY A 21 4.42 11.61 5.90
C GLY A 21 4.84 11.28 7.33
N SER A 22 3.96 11.40 8.34
CA SER A 22 4.17 10.68 9.59
C SER A 22 4.17 9.20 9.27
N ALA A 23 5.26 8.50 9.61
CA ALA A 23 5.41 7.09 9.26
C ALA A 23 4.25 6.29 9.85
N CYS A 24 3.37 5.82 8.97
CA CYS A 24 2.34 4.86 9.31
C CYS A 24 3.02 3.56 9.80
N SER A 25 3.17 3.42 11.12
CA SER A 25 3.89 2.31 11.75
C SER A 25 2.96 1.28 12.37
N ARG A 26 1.67 1.60 12.50
CA ARG A 26 0.66 0.67 13.01
C ARG A 26 0.36 -0.39 11.96
N THR A 27 0.28 -1.63 12.42
CA THR A 27 0.05 -2.79 11.56
C THR A 27 -0.99 -3.70 12.18
N ARG A 28 -1.77 -4.38 11.35
CA ARG A 28 -2.79 -5.33 11.77
C ARG A 28 -2.79 -6.55 10.85
N TYR A 29 -3.07 -7.72 11.44
CA TYR A 29 -3.41 -8.91 10.68
C TYR A 29 -4.86 -8.82 10.22
N CYS A 30 -5.07 -8.90 8.92
CA CYS A 30 -6.40 -8.90 8.34
C CYS A 30 -6.91 -10.33 8.27
N GLU A 31 -7.95 -10.64 9.04
CA GLU A 31 -8.77 -11.87 8.92
C GLU A 31 -9.67 -11.79 7.67
N GLY A 32 -9.09 -11.31 6.58
CA GLY A 32 -9.71 -10.86 5.36
C GLY A 32 -8.61 -10.62 4.34
N LYS A 33 -8.91 -10.88 3.07
CA LYS A 33 -7.87 -11.09 2.07
C LYS A 33 -7.12 -9.82 1.68
N TRP A 34 -7.59 -8.62 2.02
CA TRP A 34 -7.12 -7.40 1.37
C TRP A 34 -6.54 -6.36 2.33
N CYS A 35 -5.35 -5.86 1.99
CA CYS A 35 -4.87 -4.57 2.45
C CYS A 35 -5.40 -3.46 1.53
N VAL A 36 -5.76 -2.33 2.12
CA VAL A 36 -6.25 -1.14 1.39
C VAL A 36 -5.41 0.08 1.68
N LYS A 37 -5.33 0.98 0.68
CA LYS A 37 -4.78 2.33 0.80
C LYS A 37 -5.62 3.26 -0.07
N GLY A 38 -6.11 4.37 0.46
CA GLY A 38 -6.81 5.36 -0.34
C GLY A 38 -7.23 6.60 0.44
N PRO A 39 -7.59 7.70 -0.24
CA PRO A 39 -8.22 8.88 0.33
C PRO A 39 -9.38 8.54 1.27
N ASP A 40 -9.42 9.25 2.39
CA ASP A 40 -10.53 9.26 3.32
C ASP A 40 -10.60 10.62 4.05
N SER A 41 -11.76 11.25 4.10
CA SER A 41 -12.04 12.46 4.91
C SER A 41 -10.97 13.57 4.87
N GLY A 42 -10.34 13.82 3.71
CA GLY A 42 -9.26 14.81 3.53
C GLY A 42 -7.84 14.32 3.89
N GLY A 43 -7.67 13.03 4.11
CA GLY A 43 -6.43 12.33 4.42
C GLY A 43 -6.26 11.05 3.60
N LEU A 44 -5.35 10.19 4.04
CA LEU A 44 -5.01 8.90 3.45
C LEU A 44 -5.23 7.82 4.51
N TYR A 45 -6.15 6.91 4.23
CA TYR A 45 -6.42 5.74 5.05
C TYR A 45 -5.65 4.51 4.55
N ARG A 46 -5.22 3.68 5.49
CA ARG A 46 -4.72 2.32 5.27
C ARG A 46 -5.35 1.37 6.27
N GLY A 47 -5.68 0.16 5.83
CA GLY A 47 -6.21 -0.86 6.73
C GLY A 47 -6.59 -2.16 6.04
N CYS A 48 -7.48 -2.90 6.69
CA CYS A 48 -8.04 -4.17 6.20
C CYS A 48 -9.36 -3.97 5.47
N MET A 49 -9.63 -4.81 4.48
CA MET A 49 -10.95 -4.94 3.87
C MET A 49 -11.28 -6.41 3.60
N HIS A 50 -12.50 -6.82 3.98
CA HIS A 50 -12.93 -8.21 3.79
C HIS A 50 -13.39 -8.48 2.35
N LEU A 51 -14.10 -7.52 1.76
CA LEU A 51 -14.68 -7.62 0.41
C LEU A 51 -14.39 -6.34 -0.37
N LEU A 52 -13.85 -6.48 -1.58
CA LEU A 52 -13.62 -5.32 -2.45
C LEU A 52 -14.94 -4.72 -2.94
N PRO A 53 -15.01 -3.39 -3.19
CA PRO A 53 -16.20 -2.73 -3.70
C PRO A 53 -16.49 -3.01 -5.19
N PHE A 54 -15.93 -4.09 -5.74
CA PHE A 54 -16.05 -4.48 -7.13
C PHE A 54 -16.59 -5.90 -7.26
N ASN A 55 -17.24 -6.17 -8.39
CA ASN A 55 -17.67 -7.54 -8.72
C ASN A 55 -16.46 -8.49 -8.82
N THR A 56 -15.34 -8.01 -9.35
CA THR A 56 -14.11 -8.80 -9.48
C THR A 56 -13.21 -8.62 -8.25
N GLN A 57 -12.93 -9.72 -7.55
CA GLN A 57 -12.08 -9.74 -6.36
C GLN A 57 -10.59 -9.89 -6.73
N THR A 58 -10.03 -8.89 -7.43
CA THR A 58 -8.63 -8.86 -7.87
C THR A 58 -7.89 -7.62 -7.37
N ALA A 59 -6.58 -7.76 -7.13
CA ALA A 59 -5.72 -6.64 -6.74
C ALA A 59 -5.71 -5.58 -7.84
N ARG A 60 -5.89 -4.31 -7.44
CA ARG A 60 -5.92 -3.18 -8.38
C ARG A 60 -5.72 -1.85 -7.67
N CYS A 61 -5.12 -0.92 -8.40
CA CYS A 61 -5.11 0.50 -8.05
C CYS A 61 -5.90 1.29 -9.10
N TYR A 62 -6.59 2.32 -8.68
CA TYR A 62 -7.31 3.23 -9.58
C TYR A 62 -7.32 4.63 -8.99
N ASN A 63 -7.31 5.60 -9.88
CA ASN A 63 -7.37 7.01 -9.53
C ASN A 63 -8.82 7.43 -9.27
N VAL A 64 -9.03 8.12 -8.16
CA VAL A 64 -10.30 8.72 -7.77
C VAL A 64 -10.10 10.22 -7.66
N THR A 65 -10.89 10.98 -8.40
CA THR A 65 -10.93 12.43 -8.26
C THR A 65 -11.83 12.77 -7.08
N GLY A 66 -11.25 13.38 -6.04
CA GLY A 66 -12.00 13.88 -4.89
C GLY A 66 -12.88 15.08 -5.26
N GLU A 67 -13.79 15.46 -4.37
CA GLU A 67 -14.63 16.66 -4.54
C GLU A 67 -13.80 17.95 -4.66
N ASP A 68 -12.60 17.96 -4.09
CA ASP A 68 -11.61 19.04 -4.19
C ASP A 68 -10.87 19.08 -5.54
N GLY A 69 -11.22 18.20 -6.48
CA GLY A 69 -10.57 18.06 -7.77
C GLY A 69 -9.21 17.37 -7.72
N ARG A 70 -8.73 16.94 -6.54
CA ARG A 70 -7.45 16.25 -6.42
C ARG A 70 -7.60 14.79 -6.82
N ILE A 71 -6.65 14.33 -7.65
CA ILE A 71 -6.55 12.93 -8.02
C ILE A 71 -5.81 12.19 -6.92
N ASN A 72 -6.47 11.19 -6.35
CA ASN A 72 -5.93 10.34 -5.31
C ASN A 72 -5.96 8.88 -5.75
N GLU A 73 -4.96 8.10 -5.35
CA GLU A 73 -4.88 6.68 -5.71
C GLU A 73 -5.54 5.81 -4.63
N ASN A 74 -6.52 4.99 -5.05
CA ASN A 74 -7.09 3.91 -4.25
C ASN A 74 -6.50 2.58 -4.70
N CYS A 75 -5.84 1.87 -3.78
CA CYS A 75 -5.21 0.58 -4.01
C CYS A 75 -5.78 -0.50 -3.09
N TYR A 76 -5.97 -1.69 -3.67
CA TYR A 76 -6.32 -2.93 -2.99
C TYR A 76 -5.34 -4.02 -3.41
N CYS A 77 -4.79 -4.74 -2.44
CA CYS A 77 -3.79 -5.79 -2.69
C CYS A 77 -3.89 -6.90 -1.65
N ASN A 78 -3.46 -8.11 -2.04
CA ASN A 78 -3.55 -9.32 -1.23
C ASN A 78 -2.38 -10.29 -1.44
N SER A 79 -1.33 -9.86 -2.15
CA SER A 79 -0.23 -10.76 -2.54
C SER A 79 0.77 -10.99 -1.42
N ASP A 80 1.07 -9.95 -0.64
CA ASP A 80 2.18 -9.94 0.31
C ASP A 80 1.88 -9.03 1.50
N ASP A 81 2.50 -9.31 2.64
CA ASP A 81 2.47 -8.43 3.80
C ASP A 81 2.89 -7.00 3.42
N PHE A 82 2.16 -6.02 3.97
CA PHE A 82 2.40 -4.60 3.82
C PHE A 82 2.30 -4.07 2.38
N CYS A 83 1.58 -4.78 1.50
CA CYS A 83 1.39 -4.36 0.11
C CYS A 83 0.68 -2.99 -0.02
N ASN A 84 0.01 -2.50 1.03
CA ASN A 84 -0.57 -1.16 1.11
C ASN A 84 0.41 -0.06 1.55
N SER A 85 1.71 -0.32 1.50
CA SER A 85 2.74 0.70 1.76
C SER A 85 2.74 1.80 0.69
N SER A 86 3.31 2.97 1.04
CA SER A 86 3.55 4.04 0.08
C SER A 86 4.74 3.78 -0.83
N MET A 87 5.55 2.74 -0.54
CA MET A 87 6.84 2.55 -1.18
C MET A 87 6.78 1.35 -2.12
N ARG A 88 6.22 1.57 -3.31
CA ARG A 88 6.68 0.77 -4.46
C ARG A 88 8.07 1.28 -4.79
N LEU A 89 9.10 0.68 -4.18
CA LEU A 89 10.46 0.87 -4.63
C LEU A 89 10.46 0.43 -6.09
N SER A 90 10.50 1.39 -7.01
CA SER A 90 10.51 1.10 -8.43
C SER A 90 11.71 0.19 -8.69
N LEU A 91 11.55 -0.84 -9.53
CA LEU A 91 12.68 -1.69 -9.95
C LEU A 91 13.88 -0.84 -10.39
N PHE A 92 13.62 0.31 -11.02
CA PHE A 92 14.64 1.29 -11.39
C PHE A 92 15.42 1.85 -10.19
N THR A 93 14.74 2.21 -9.10
CA THR A 93 15.42 2.68 -7.88
C THR A 93 16.26 1.57 -7.24
N SER A 94 15.80 0.32 -7.25
CA SER A 94 16.60 -0.82 -6.76
C SER A 94 17.85 -1.04 -7.61
N ILE A 95 17.73 -0.97 -8.94
CA ILE A 95 18.88 -1.12 -9.87
C ILE A 95 19.89 -0.01 -9.66
N ILE A 96 19.44 1.24 -9.49
CA ILE A 96 20.32 2.38 -9.25
C ILE A 96 21.12 2.18 -7.94
N ILE A 97 20.46 1.76 -6.86
CA ILE A 97 21.13 1.51 -5.58
C ILE A 97 22.19 0.42 -5.72
N ILE A 98 21.86 -0.71 -6.36
CA ILE A 98 22.82 -1.80 -6.61
C ILE A 98 23.98 -1.32 -7.49
N GLY A 99 23.68 -0.55 -8.55
CA GLY A 99 24.69 0.04 -9.43
C GLY A 99 25.66 0.94 -8.68
N TYR A 100 25.18 1.79 -7.76
CA TYR A 100 26.04 2.59 -6.89
C TYR A 100 26.93 1.70 -6.00
N PHE A 101 26.38 0.66 -5.35
CA PHE A 101 27.19 -0.24 -4.52
C PHE A 101 28.26 -0.98 -5.32
N LEU A 102 27.96 -1.42 -6.54
CA LEU A 102 28.94 -2.08 -7.42
C LEU A 102 30.05 -1.12 -7.87
N LEU A 103 29.71 0.14 -8.18
CA LEU A 103 30.73 1.15 -8.54
C LEU A 103 31.66 1.46 -7.36
N PHE A 104 31.13 1.59 -6.14
CA PHE A 104 31.94 1.82 -4.94
C PHE A 104 32.77 0.60 -4.53
N CYS A 105 32.27 -0.63 -4.72
CA CYS A 105 33.02 -1.84 -4.42
C CYS A 105 34.19 -2.10 -5.38
N CYS A 106 34.13 -1.57 -6.61
CA CYS A 106 35.21 -1.70 -7.60
C CYS A 106 36.15 -0.49 -7.65
N THR A 107 35.90 0.56 -6.87
CA THR A 107 36.75 1.77 -6.80
C THR A 107 37.51 1.92 -5.47
N LEU A 108 37.30 1.00 -4.51
CA LEU A 108 38.16 0.76 -3.33
C LEU A 108 38.95 -0.53 -3.52
#